data_AF-A0A6P9DSE9-F1
#
_entry.id   AF-A0A6P9DSE9-F1
#
_cell.length_a   1.000
_cell.length_b   1.000
_cell.length_c   1.000
_cell.angle_alpha   90.00
_cell.angle_beta   90.00
_cell.angle_gamma   90.00
#
_symmetry.space_group_name_H-M   'P 1'
#
loop_
_entity.id
_entity.type
_entity.pdbx_description
1 polymer ?
#
loop_
_entity_poly.entity_id
_entity_poly.type
_entity_poly.pdbx_seq_one_letter_code
_entity_poly.pdbx_strand_id
1 'polypeptide(L)'
;MVHVSLFRKWVFGILIFILVLTVCLWKETRKGIYMSIKIESQTDHLQLWKWIKTKSGMGQNKAVNGIGNVTLSNEKSQVKFNNIEPKPKEIKVWNKYSSSQILSHKLQMERKHYLNLNKYHVKYTGPKNTAILSPEQMLCQLQKKVDFRMITASDAPFNTPEWETYLPKTNISVELGKLGRCAVVSSAGSIKDSHLGAEIDNHDAVLRFNGAPTKGFQVDVGDKTTIRLVNSQLITVEEKKFVSDVQFNFGIIILWDPAPYHASIYEWFQKPDYHFFESYKHYRKRHPKQPFYILNPKMQWQLWDILQENSPEDIQPNPPSSGMLGIVLMMHFCDEVNVYEFLPSKRQTDICHYYQNTLDEACTLGAYHPQLFEKNMVKHLNQGTDEDVYNYGKVTLPGLRRAQC
;
A
#
# COMPACT_ATOMS: atom_id res chain seq x y z
N MET A 1 72.48 9.33 -6.87
CA MET A 1 71.56 8.18 -6.76
C MET A 1 70.69 8.18 -5.48
N VAL A 2 70.70 9.24 -4.65
CA VAL A 2 69.96 9.26 -3.35
C VAL A 2 68.59 9.95 -3.45
N HIS A 3 68.41 10.93 -4.34
CA HIS A 3 67.15 11.68 -4.47
C HIS A 3 65.96 10.88 -5.03
N VAL A 4 66.20 9.91 -5.91
CA VAL A 4 65.15 9.08 -6.52
C VAL A 4 64.52 8.11 -5.50
N SER A 5 65.31 7.66 -4.52
CA SER A 5 64.85 6.79 -3.42
C SER A 5 63.90 7.52 -2.46
N LEU A 6 64.19 8.80 -2.16
CA LEU A 6 63.34 9.60 -1.29
C LEU A 6 61.99 9.90 -1.95
N PHE A 7 62.00 10.35 -3.22
CA PHE A 7 60.77 10.66 -3.96
C PHE A 7 59.84 9.44 -4.06
N ARG A 8 60.40 8.25 -4.32
CA ARG A 8 59.62 7.01 -4.40
C ARG A 8 59.00 6.62 -3.06
N LYS A 9 59.69 6.85 -1.93
CA LYS A 9 59.13 6.65 -0.59
C LYS A 9 58.00 7.64 -0.27
N TRP A 10 58.13 8.90 -0.69
CA TRP A 10 57.08 9.91 -0.54
C TRP A 10 55.83 9.58 -1.36
N VAL A 11 55.99 9.13 -2.60
CA VAL A 11 54.87 8.69 -3.46
C VAL A 11 54.15 7.48 -2.87
N PHE A 12 54.88 6.49 -2.34
CA PHE A 12 54.28 5.35 -1.65
C PHE A 12 53.53 5.78 -0.36
N GLY A 13 54.07 6.72 0.40
CA GLY A 13 53.40 7.28 1.57
C GLY A 13 52.08 7.97 1.21
N ILE A 14 52.05 8.74 0.13
CA ILE A 14 50.84 9.41 -0.37
C ILE A 14 49.80 8.39 -0.85
N LEU A 15 50.20 7.35 -1.57
CA LEU A 15 49.29 6.30 -2.04
C LEU A 15 48.66 5.52 -0.87
N ILE A 16 49.44 5.19 0.16
CA ILE A 16 48.91 4.54 1.37
C ILE A 16 47.94 5.47 2.10
N PHE A 17 48.26 6.77 2.20
CA PHE A 17 47.37 7.74 2.83
C PHE A 17 46.03 7.89 2.08
N ILE A 18 46.05 7.93 0.74
CA ILE A 18 44.84 7.97 -0.09
C ILE A 18 44.01 6.67 0.06
N LEU A 19 44.67 5.51 0.13
CA LEU A 19 43.99 4.23 0.38
C LEU A 19 43.30 4.22 1.77
N VAL A 20 43.99 4.70 2.80
CA VAL A 20 43.41 4.81 4.15
C VAL A 20 42.25 5.80 4.17
N LEU A 21 42.38 6.95 3.51
CA LEU A 21 41.30 7.93 3.41
C LEU A 21 40.08 7.37 2.67
N THR A 22 40.28 6.66 1.57
CA THR A 22 39.16 6.04 0.82
C THR A 22 38.47 4.95 1.65
N VAL A 23 39.22 4.13 2.40
CA VAL A 23 38.65 3.15 3.34
C VAL A 23 37.92 3.84 4.50
N CYS A 24 38.46 4.92 5.05
CA CYS A 24 37.82 5.70 6.11
C CYS A 24 36.53 6.37 5.63
N LEU A 25 36.54 7.00 4.46
CA LEU A 25 35.36 7.63 3.84
C LEU A 25 34.30 6.58 3.46
N TRP A 26 34.72 5.40 3.00
CA TRP A 26 33.83 4.27 2.74
C TRP A 26 33.21 3.70 4.03
N LYS A 27 33.99 3.64 5.11
CA LYS A 27 33.51 3.23 6.44
C LYS A 27 32.55 4.27 7.03
N GLU A 28 32.79 5.56 6.83
CA GLU A 28 31.94 6.63 7.33
C GLU A 28 30.62 6.73 6.53
N THR A 29 30.65 6.55 5.21
CA THR A 29 29.42 6.42 4.39
C THR A 29 28.61 5.19 4.76
N ARG A 30 29.25 4.04 5.05
CA ARG A 30 28.54 2.88 5.62
C ARG A 30 27.97 3.13 7.02
N LYS A 31 28.68 3.88 7.89
CA LYS A 31 28.11 4.28 9.19
C LYS A 31 26.92 5.22 9.02
N GLY A 32 26.92 6.12 8.04
CA GLY A 32 25.78 6.97 7.72
C GLY A 32 24.55 6.15 7.29
N ILE A 33 24.74 5.16 6.43
CA ILE A 33 23.68 4.23 5.99
C ILE A 33 23.20 3.34 7.17
N TYR A 34 24.13 2.80 7.96
CA TYR A 34 23.79 1.96 9.12
C TYR A 34 23.16 2.75 10.27
N MET A 35 23.55 4.02 10.49
CA MET A 35 22.92 4.93 11.44
C MET A 35 21.53 5.37 10.97
N SER A 36 21.33 5.61 9.67
CA SER A 36 19.99 5.92 9.13
C SER A 36 19.04 4.74 9.32
N ILE A 37 19.50 3.51 9.04
CA ILE A 37 18.75 2.26 9.28
C ILE A 37 18.54 1.99 10.78
N LYS A 38 19.51 2.34 11.64
CA LYS A 38 19.42 2.13 13.09
C LYS A 38 18.54 3.19 13.77
N ILE A 39 18.52 4.43 13.29
CA ILE A 39 17.59 5.47 13.74
C ILE A 39 16.14 5.05 13.43
N GLU A 40 15.91 4.40 12.29
CA GLU A 40 14.62 3.84 11.89
C GLU A 40 14.20 2.61 12.76
N SER A 41 15.16 1.97 13.44
CA SER A 41 14.93 0.78 14.27
C SER A 41 14.99 1.01 15.79
N GLN A 42 15.56 2.12 16.29
CA GLN A 42 15.83 2.33 17.74
C GLN A 42 14.97 3.39 18.43
N THR A 43 14.13 4.16 17.74
CA THR A 43 13.14 5.02 18.42
C THR A 43 11.83 4.28 18.64
N ASP A 44 11.84 3.30 19.55
CA ASP A 44 10.69 3.06 20.43
C ASP A 44 11.07 2.16 21.61
N HIS A 45 10.48 2.46 22.77
CA HIS A 45 10.80 1.97 24.11
C HIS A 45 12.09 2.52 24.75
N LEU A 46 12.06 3.76 25.24
CA LEU A 46 12.06 4.03 26.69
C LEU A 46 11.95 5.54 26.98
N GLN A 47 11.06 5.88 27.91
CA GLN A 47 10.95 7.16 28.64
C GLN A 47 10.27 8.35 27.95
N LEU A 48 8.97 8.51 28.23
CA LEU A 48 8.37 9.78 28.70
C LEU A 48 6.91 9.57 29.14
N TRP A 49 6.71 8.69 30.12
CA TRP A 49 5.50 8.69 30.96
C TRP A 49 5.90 9.20 32.33
N LYS A 50 5.94 10.53 32.49
CA LYS A 50 5.87 11.26 33.76
C LYS A 50 6.05 12.76 33.50
N TRP A 51 5.00 13.40 32.98
CA TRP A 51 4.56 14.75 33.34
C TRP A 51 3.46 15.18 32.36
N ILE A 52 2.22 15.18 32.84
CA ILE A 52 1.16 16.18 32.63
C ILE A 52 -0.05 15.62 33.39
N LYS A 53 -0.06 15.86 34.69
CA LYS A 53 -1.29 16.02 35.48
C LYS A 53 -1.25 17.45 35.97
N THR A 54 -2.41 18.11 35.99
CA THR A 54 -2.73 19.46 36.51
C THR A 54 -2.62 20.62 35.50
N LYS A 55 -3.75 20.98 34.89
CA LYS A 55 -4.61 22.12 35.30
C LYS A 55 -5.65 22.40 34.21
N SER A 56 -6.85 21.84 34.33
CA SER A 56 -8.05 22.37 33.67
C SER A 56 -8.56 23.55 34.51
N GLY A 57 -8.21 24.77 34.10
CA GLY A 57 -8.73 26.01 34.64
C GLY A 57 -10.02 26.42 33.92
N MET A 58 -11.09 26.48 34.69
CA MET A 58 -12.46 26.85 34.35
C MET A 58 -12.56 28.33 33.91
N GLY A 59 -13.18 28.60 32.76
CA GLY A 59 -13.53 29.94 32.30
C GLY A 59 -15.03 30.03 32.05
N GLN A 60 -15.76 30.57 33.03
CA GLN A 60 -17.19 30.84 33.00
C GLN A 60 -17.51 32.04 32.11
N ASN A 61 -18.43 31.90 31.15
CA ASN A 61 -19.08 33.03 30.49
C ASN A 61 -20.27 33.50 31.34
N LYS A 62 -20.22 34.76 31.76
CA LYS A 62 -21.26 35.48 32.50
C LYS A 62 -22.49 35.71 31.61
N ALA A 63 -23.66 35.32 32.11
CA ALA A 63 -24.95 35.78 31.64
C ALA A 63 -25.19 37.22 32.12
N VAL A 64 -25.68 38.08 31.23
CA VAL A 64 -26.21 39.41 31.57
C VAL A 64 -27.71 39.38 31.29
N ASN A 65 -28.49 39.44 32.36
CA ASN A 65 -29.93 39.71 32.34
C ASN A 65 -30.15 41.22 32.18
N GLY A 66 -30.90 41.61 31.15
CA GLY A 66 -31.44 42.95 31.00
C GLY A 66 -32.89 42.88 30.54
N ILE A 67 -33.82 43.05 31.49
CA ILE A 67 -35.25 43.21 31.24
C ILE A 67 -35.46 44.66 30.79
N GLY A 68 -35.98 44.83 29.58
CA GLY A 68 -36.42 46.13 29.06
C GLY A 68 -37.62 45.91 28.13
N ASN A 69 -38.81 46.24 28.62
CA ASN A 69 -40.03 46.29 27.82
C ASN A 69 -39.95 47.45 26.83
N VAL A 70 -39.99 47.15 25.54
CA VAL A 70 -40.25 48.12 24.48
C VAL A 70 -41.45 47.63 23.67
N THR A 71 -42.57 48.33 23.83
CA THR A 71 -43.72 48.28 22.93
C THR A 71 -43.31 48.74 21.54
N LEU A 72 -43.52 47.90 20.52
CA LEU A 72 -43.41 48.29 19.11
C LEU A 72 -44.73 48.04 18.37
N SER A 73 -45.19 49.13 17.78
CA SER A 73 -46.31 49.31 16.87
C SER A 73 -46.23 48.41 15.63
N ASN A 74 -47.38 47.90 15.21
CA ASN A 74 -47.60 47.20 13.95
C ASN A 74 -47.32 48.11 12.75
N GLU A 75 -46.19 47.91 12.07
CA GLU A 75 -46.04 48.27 10.66
C GLU A 75 -45.59 47.04 9.87
N LYS A 76 -46.45 46.61 8.94
CA LYS A 76 -46.19 45.52 8.01
C LYS A 76 -45.15 45.98 6.97
N SER A 77 -43.89 45.64 7.20
CA SER A 77 -42.88 45.60 6.16
C SER A 77 -42.73 44.14 5.67
N GLN A 78 -43.16 43.87 4.44
CA GLN A 78 -42.90 42.59 3.78
C GLN A 78 -41.42 42.50 3.43
N VAL A 79 -40.63 41.91 4.32
CA VAL A 79 -39.26 41.48 4.01
C VAL A 79 -39.33 40.19 3.20
N LYS A 80 -39.02 40.28 1.90
CA LYS A 80 -38.77 39.10 1.06
C LYS A 80 -37.52 38.39 1.59
N PHE A 81 -37.71 37.28 2.29
CA PHE A 81 -36.65 36.30 2.50
C PHE A 81 -36.34 35.64 1.16
N ASN A 82 -35.25 36.05 0.53
CA ASN A 82 -34.62 35.21 -0.48
C ASN A 82 -34.10 33.97 0.24
N ASN A 83 -34.77 32.83 0.06
CA ASN A 83 -34.23 31.52 0.38
C ASN A 83 -33.01 31.30 -0.51
N ILE A 84 -31.85 31.74 -0.03
CA ILE A 84 -30.57 31.27 -0.57
C ILE A 84 -30.44 29.85 -0.03
N GLU A 85 -30.88 28.87 -0.82
CA GLU A 85 -30.47 27.49 -0.59
C GLU A 85 -28.94 27.49 -0.44
N PRO A 86 -28.38 26.96 0.66
CA PRO A 86 -26.95 26.85 0.79
C PRO A 86 -26.46 26.03 -0.40
N LYS A 87 -25.60 26.65 -1.24
CA LYS A 87 -24.93 25.92 -2.33
C LYS A 87 -24.40 24.61 -1.75
N PRO A 88 -24.70 23.45 -2.36
CA PRO A 88 -24.22 22.18 -1.85
C PRO A 88 -22.70 22.28 -1.67
N LYS A 89 -22.21 21.95 -0.46
CA LYS A 89 -20.77 21.91 -0.19
C LYS A 89 -20.15 20.97 -1.21
N GLU A 90 -19.27 21.50 -2.04
CA GLU A 90 -18.56 20.71 -3.04
C GLU A 90 -17.74 19.63 -2.32
N ILE A 91 -18.13 18.36 -2.52
CA ILE A 91 -17.48 17.21 -1.90
C ILE A 91 -16.18 16.94 -2.67
N LYS A 92 -15.05 17.11 -1.99
CA LYS A 92 -13.73 16.83 -2.60
C LYS A 92 -13.36 15.36 -2.37
N VAL A 93 -13.33 14.59 -3.44
CA VAL A 93 -12.83 13.20 -3.49
C VAL A 93 -11.61 13.09 -4.40
N TRP A 94 -11.00 11.91 -4.46
CA TRP A 94 -9.86 11.64 -5.35
C TRP A 94 -10.17 12.03 -6.80
N ASN A 95 -9.26 12.78 -7.42
CA ASN A 95 -9.36 13.14 -8.83
C ASN A 95 -8.72 12.03 -9.68
N LYS A 96 -9.53 11.35 -10.52
CA LYS A 96 -9.06 10.28 -11.42
C LYS A 96 -8.08 10.73 -12.50
N TYR A 97 -7.91 12.04 -12.70
CA TYR A 97 -6.97 12.63 -13.64
C TYR A 97 -5.71 13.18 -12.96
N SER A 98 -5.43 12.78 -11.72
CA SER A 98 -4.25 13.27 -10.98
C SER A 98 -2.96 12.89 -11.70
N SER A 99 -1.98 13.78 -11.67
CA SER A 99 -0.62 13.56 -12.18
C SER A 99 0.40 13.88 -11.09
N SER A 100 1.69 13.67 -11.36
CA SER A 100 2.76 13.96 -10.42
C SER A 100 2.81 15.43 -9.98
N GLN A 101 2.11 16.33 -10.69
CA GLN A 101 2.01 17.74 -10.34
C GLN A 101 1.25 17.98 -9.02
N ILE A 102 0.42 17.04 -8.57
CA ILE A 102 -0.28 17.15 -7.28
C ILE A 102 0.60 16.74 -6.10
N LEU A 103 1.74 16.09 -6.35
CA LEU A 103 2.64 15.59 -5.31
C LEU A 103 3.41 16.74 -4.68
N SER A 104 3.77 16.59 -3.40
CA SER A 104 4.70 17.48 -2.73
C SER A 104 6.07 17.48 -3.42
N HIS A 105 6.87 18.52 -3.23
CA HIS A 105 8.22 18.58 -3.80
C HIS A 105 9.09 17.38 -3.36
N LYS A 106 8.93 16.90 -2.12
CA LYS A 106 9.61 15.70 -1.62
C LYS A 106 9.25 14.47 -2.46
N LEU A 107 7.96 14.21 -2.65
CA LEU A 107 7.50 13.04 -3.41
C LEU A 107 7.81 13.14 -4.91
N GLN A 108 7.82 14.34 -5.49
CA GLN A 108 8.28 14.54 -6.86
C GLN A 108 9.75 14.14 -7.03
N MET A 109 10.60 14.48 -6.05
CA MET A 109 12.02 14.10 -6.05
C MET A 109 12.21 12.59 -5.85
N GLU A 110 11.42 11.96 -4.98
CA GLU A 110 11.43 10.50 -4.80
C GLU A 110 10.99 9.77 -6.06
N ARG A 111 9.92 10.23 -6.73
CA ARG A 111 9.50 9.69 -8.02
C ARG A 111 10.63 9.78 -9.05
N LYS A 112 11.27 10.95 -9.18
CA LYS A 112 12.40 11.14 -10.09
C LYS A 112 13.56 10.19 -9.76
N HIS A 113 13.83 9.97 -8.48
CA HIS A 113 14.84 9.01 -8.03
C HIS A 113 14.52 7.60 -8.49
N TYR A 114 13.29 7.10 -8.28
CA TYR A 114 12.91 5.74 -8.68
C TYR A 114 12.87 5.55 -10.21
N LEU A 115 12.41 6.56 -10.96
CA LEU A 115 12.49 6.56 -12.42
C LEU A 115 13.94 6.39 -12.92
N ASN A 116 14.88 7.11 -12.31
CA ASN A 116 16.30 7.03 -12.66
C ASN A 116 16.95 5.72 -12.20
N LEU A 117 16.57 5.22 -11.02
CA LEU A 117 17.12 3.98 -10.47
C LEU A 117 16.76 2.78 -11.34
N ASN A 118 15.51 2.71 -11.82
CA ASN A 118 14.96 1.63 -12.64
C ASN A 118 15.44 0.24 -12.18
N LYS A 119 15.25 -0.03 -10.89
CA LYS A 119 15.79 -1.20 -10.17
C LYS A 119 15.48 -2.52 -10.88
N TYR A 120 14.28 -2.63 -11.47
CA TYR A 120 13.78 -3.84 -12.11
C TYR A 120 14.01 -3.88 -13.62
N HIS A 121 14.77 -2.93 -14.17
CA HIS A 121 15.12 -2.85 -15.59
C HIS A 121 13.90 -2.80 -16.52
N VAL A 122 12.87 -2.06 -16.10
CA VAL A 122 11.64 -1.85 -16.87
C VAL A 122 11.97 -1.16 -18.19
N LYS A 123 11.49 -1.75 -19.29
CA LYS A 123 11.60 -1.22 -20.66
C LYS A 123 10.23 -1.34 -21.32
N TYR A 124 9.36 -0.39 -21.01
CA TYR A 124 8.01 -0.39 -21.54
C TYR A 124 8.01 -0.01 -23.03
N THR A 125 7.52 -0.91 -23.87
CA THR A 125 7.36 -0.73 -25.32
C THR A 125 5.89 -0.88 -25.76
N GLY A 126 4.98 -1.00 -24.79
CA GLY A 126 3.54 -1.09 -25.03
C GLY A 126 2.94 0.24 -25.51
N PRO A 127 1.67 0.22 -25.94
CA PRO A 127 0.97 1.43 -26.34
C PRO A 127 0.83 2.40 -25.16
N LYS A 128 0.81 3.70 -25.44
CA LYS A 128 0.35 4.70 -24.47
C LYS A 128 -0.95 5.27 -24.99
N ASN A 129 -2.04 5.03 -24.28
CA ASN A 129 -3.35 5.50 -24.72
C ASN A 129 -3.38 7.03 -24.67
N THR A 130 -3.84 7.66 -25.74
CA THR A 130 -3.98 9.13 -25.83
C THR A 130 -5.06 9.66 -24.90
N ALA A 131 -6.01 8.80 -24.51
CA ALA A 131 -7.04 9.04 -23.52
C ALA A 131 -7.22 7.80 -22.63
N ILE A 132 -7.66 8.01 -21.39
CA ILE A 132 -8.00 6.93 -20.47
C ILE A 132 -9.14 6.11 -21.10
N LEU A 133 -9.00 4.78 -21.13
CA LEU A 133 -10.03 3.87 -21.62
C LEU A 133 -11.37 4.07 -20.89
N SER A 134 -12.48 3.61 -21.49
CA SER A 134 -13.73 3.53 -20.72
C SER A 134 -13.61 2.50 -19.58
N PRO A 135 -14.41 2.60 -18.51
CA PRO A 135 -14.40 1.61 -17.43
C PRO A 135 -14.58 0.18 -17.94
N GLU A 136 -15.48 -0.04 -18.91
CA GLU A 136 -15.74 -1.35 -19.50
C GLU A 136 -14.51 -1.89 -20.25
N GLN A 137 -13.87 -1.05 -21.07
CA GLN A 137 -12.66 -1.41 -21.80
C GLN A 137 -11.51 -1.74 -20.85
N MET A 138 -11.36 -0.98 -19.76
CA MET A 138 -10.34 -1.20 -18.75
C MET A 138 -10.60 -2.48 -17.94
N LEU A 139 -11.86 -2.78 -17.60
CA LEU A 139 -12.24 -4.07 -16.99
C LEU A 139 -11.92 -5.24 -17.92
N CYS A 140 -12.18 -5.11 -19.22
CA CYS A 140 -11.80 -6.12 -20.21
C CYS A 140 -10.30 -6.28 -20.35
N GLN A 141 -9.56 -5.18 -20.26
CA GLN A 141 -8.10 -5.23 -20.27
C GLN A 141 -7.57 -6.00 -19.05
N LEU A 142 -8.08 -5.71 -17.85
CA LEU A 142 -7.73 -6.43 -16.63
C LEU A 142 -8.08 -7.93 -16.74
N GLN A 143 -9.28 -8.25 -17.21
CA GLN A 143 -9.75 -9.63 -17.38
C GLN A 143 -8.90 -10.43 -18.37
N LYS A 144 -8.51 -9.83 -19.51
CA LYS A 144 -7.80 -10.51 -20.60
C LYS A 144 -6.28 -10.56 -20.42
N LYS A 145 -5.67 -9.53 -19.81
CA LYS A 145 -4.21 -9.40 -19.74
C LYS A 145 -3.58 -9.83 -18.41
N VAL A 146 -4.33 -9.83 -17.30
CA VAL A 146 -3.79 -10.19 -15.98
C VAL A 146 -4.06 -11.66 -15.69
N ASP A 147 -2.98 -12.45 -15.54
CA ASP A 147 -3.04 -13.88 -15.24
C ASP A 147 -2.95 -14.13 -13.73
N PHE A 148 -4.07 -14.50 -13.12
CA PHE A 148 -4.18 -14.79 -11.69
C PHE A 148 -3.82 -16.23 -11.39
N ARG A 149 -2.52 -16.49 -11.33
CA ARG A 149 -1.98 -17.81 -11.00
C ARG A 149 -1.02 -17.74 -9.83
N MET A 150 -1.09 -18.78 -9.01
CA MET A 150 -0.10 -19.06 -7.98
C MET A 150 1.00 -19.93 -8.59
N ILE A 151 2.18 -19.93 -7.97
CA ILE A 151 3.24 -20.91 -8.24
C ILE A 151 2.73 -22.28 -7.80
N THR A 152 2.97 -23.27 -8.66
CA THR A 152 2.56 -24.67 -8.44
C THR A 152 3.73 -25.62 -8.64
N ALA A 153 3.56 -26.88 -8.25
CA ALA A 153 4.56 -27.93 -8.48
C ALA A 153 4.75 -28.28 -9.97
N SER A 154 3.96 -27.72 -10.91
CA SER A 154 4.24 -27.83 -12.34
C SER A 154 5.19 -26.75 -12.86
N ASP A 155 5.48 -25.73 -12.06
CA ASP A 155 6.32 -24.60 -12.49
C ASP A 155 7.79 -24.86 -12.15
N ALA A 156 8.68 -24.93 -13.14
CA ALA A 156 10.11 -25.02 -12.86
C ALA A 156 10.63 -23.68 -12.28
N PRO A 157 11.51 -23.69 -11.24
CA PRO A 157 12.16 -24.86 -10.61
C PRO A 157 11.45 -25.40 -9.35
N PHE A 158 10.17 -25.09 -9.15
CA PHE A 158 9.34 -25.62 -8.05
C PHE A 158 8.80 -27.03 -8.29
N ASN A 159 9.12 -27.63 -9.43
CA ASN A 159 8.72 -28.99 -9.81
C ASN A 159 9.64 -30.08 -9.25
N THR A 160 10.38 -29.79 -8.18
CA THR A 160 11.21 -30.78 -7.49
C THR A 160 10.43 -31.48 -6.38
N PRO A 161 10.79 -32.73 -6.01
CA PRO A 161 10.16 -33.43 -4.89
C PRO A 161 10.27 -32.68 -3.56
N GLU A 162 11.32 -31.86 -3.39
CA GLU A 162 11.47 -31.00 -2.22
C GLU A 162 10.34 -29.96 -2.16
N TRP A 163 10.13 -29.20 -3.24
CA TRP A 163 9.14 -28.12 -3.30
C TRP A 163 7.70 -28.62 -3.25
N GLU A 164 7.42 -29.80 -3.80
CA GLU A 164 6.09 -30.41 -3.78
C GLU A 164 5.54 -30.58 -2.35
N THR A 165 6.42 -30.79 -1.36
CA THR A 165 6.01 -30.92 0.05
C THR A 165 5.57 -29.61 0.69
N TYR A 166 6.03 -28.46 0.16
CA TYR A 166 5.76 -27.15 0.75
C TYR A 166 4.63 -26.41 0.07
N LEU A 167 4.44 -26.57 -1.24
CA LEU A 167 3.40 -25.86 -1.98
C LEU A 167 2.00 -26.44 -1.69
N PRO A 168 0.94 -25.60 -1.63
CA PRO A 168 -0.42 -26.11 -1.55
C PRO A 168 -0.79 -26.99 -2.75
N LYS A 169 -1.43 -28.13 -2.49
CA LYS A 169 -1.89 -29.05 -3.54
C LYS A 169 -3.19 -28.58 -4.20
N THR A 170 -4.07 -27.94 -3.43
CA THR A 170 -5.33 -27.41 -3.91
C THR A 170 -5.13 -26.06 -4.57
N ASN A 171 -5.76 -25.85 -5.73
CA ASN A 171 -5.78 -24.54 -6.37
C ASN A 171 -6.57 -23.54 -5.50
N ILE A 172 -6.09 -22.29 -5.40
CA ILE A 172 -6.74 -21.26 -4.58
C ILE A 172 -8.19 -20.99 -4.99
N SER A 173 -8.54 -21.12 -6.28
CA SER A 173 -9.91 -20.98 -6.76
C SER A 173 -10.86 -22.02 -6.17
N VAL A 174 -10.34 -23.21 -5.83
CA VAL A 174 -11.10 -24.27 -5.15
C VAL A 174 -11.22 -23.98 -3.65
N GLU A 175 -10.14 -23.49 -3.02
CA GLU A 175 -10.16 -23.10 -1.60
C GLU A 175 -11.15 -21.94 -1.32
N LEU A 176 -11.19 -20.94 -2.20
CA LEU A 176 -12.06 -19.77 -2.04
C LEU A 176 -13.49 -20.01 -2.57
N GLY A 177 -13.65 -20.87 -3.56
CA GLY A 177 -14.91 -21.05 -4.26
C GLY A 177 -15.40 -19.77 -4.94
N LYS A 178 -16.70 -19.69 -5.20
CA LYS A 178 -17.35 -18.49 -5.73
C LYS A 178 -17.76 -17.58 -4.58
N LEU A 179 -17.22 -16.37 -4.55
CA LEU A 179 -17.54 -15.36 -3.54
C LEU A 179 -18.49 -14.30 -4.12
N GLY A 180 -19.43 -13.84 -3.30
CA GLY A 180 -20.34 -12.76 -3.64
C GLY A 180 -19.68 -11.40 -3.41
N ARG A 181 -19.90 -10.84 -2.22
CA ARG A 181 -19.41 -9.51 -1.83
C ARG A 181 -18.18 -9.65 -0.96
N CYS A 182 -17.09 -9.01 -1.36
CA CYS A 182 -15.81 -9.06 -0.66
C CYS A 182 -15.36 -7.67 -0.20
N ALA A 183 -14.55 -7.63 0.86
CA ALA A 183 -13.90 -6.41 1.33
C ALA A 183 -12.38 -6.49 1.14
N VAL A 184 -11.79 -5.39 0.69
CA VAL A 184 -10.35 -5.13 0.73
C VAL A 184 -10.11 -3.99 1.72
N VAL A 185 -9.36 -4.25 2.77
CA VAL A 185 -9.10 -3.27 3.84
C VAL A 185 -7.70 -2.73 3.71
N SER A 186 -7.57 -1.47 3.29
CA SER A 186 -6.30 -0.74 3.28
C SER A 186 -5.70 -0.67 4.68
N SER A 187 -4.37 -0.59 4.77
CA SER A 187 -3.68 -0.38 6.03
C SER A 187 -3.61 1.10 6.46
N ALA A 188 -4.18 2.02 5.68
CA ALA A 188 -4.07 3.47 5.86
C ALA A 188 -4.52 3.96 7.25
N GLY A 189 -3.85 4.98 7.78
CA GLY A 189 -4.22 5.60 9.06
C GLY A 189 -5.61 6.23 9.08
N SER A 190 -6.16 6.60 7.91
CA SER A 190 -7.48 7.23 7.78
C SER A 190 -8.66 6.32 8.14
N ILE A 191 -8.42 5.02 8.34
CA ILE A 191 -9.47 4.10 8.82
C ILE A 191 -9.71 4.21 10.33
N LYS A 192 -8.81 4.85 11.10
CA LYS A 192 -9.05 5.11 12.54
C LYS A 192 -10.31 5.93 12.75
N ASP A 193 -11.08 5.59 13.78
CA ASP A 193 -12.34 6.24 14.15
C ASP A 193 -13.39 6.26 13.01
N SER A 194 -13.30 5.30 12.09
CA SER A 194 -14.22 5.17 10.97
C SER A 194 -15.48 4.37 11.33
N HIS A 195 -15.40 3.52 12.37
CA HIS A 195 -16.46 2.61 12.77
C HIS A 195 -16.94 1.65 11.65
N LEU A 196 -16.08 1.35 10.67
CA LEU A 196 -16.42 0.53 9.51
C LEU A 196 -16.41 -0.98 9.80
N GLY A 197 -15.99 -1.41 10.99
CA GLY A 197 -15.70 -2.81 11.28
C GLY A 197 -16.89 -3.76 11.07
N ALA A 198 -18.08 -3.36 11.52
CA ALA A 198 -19.29 -4.16 11.32
C ALA A 198 -19.68 -4.27 9.83
N GLU A 199 -19.49 -3.21 9.05
CA GLU A 199 -19.75 -3.24 7.61
C GLU A 199 -18.75 -4.15 6.89
N ILE A 200 -17.46 -4.03 7.22
CA ILE A 200 -16.38 -4.88 6.68
C ILE A 200 -16.69 -6.36 6.97
N ASP A 201 -17.05 -6.70 8.20
CA ASP A 201 -17.32 -8.08 8.61
C ASP A 201 -18.60 -8.66 7.98
N ASN A 202 -19.47 -7.84 7.40
CA ASN A 202 -20.66 -8.30 6.68
C ASN A 202 -20.37 -8.81 5.25
N HIS A 203 -19.10 -8.89 4.84
CA HIS A 203 -18.68 -9.45 3.55
C HIS A 203 -18.39 -10.96 3.64
N ASP A 204 -18.52 -11.67 2.52
CA ASP A 204 -18.24 -13.11 2.42
C ASP A 204 -16.76 -13.39 2.71
N ALA A 205 -15.88 -12.53 2.17
CA ALA A 205 -14.44 -12.60 2.39
C ALA A 205 -13.82 -11.22 2.64
N VAL A 206 -12.80 -11.18 3.50
CA VAL A 206 -12.03 -9.96 3.81
C VAL A 206 -10.56 -10.20 3.52
N LEU A 207 -9.97 -9.35 2.67
CA LEU A 207 -8.55 -9.32 2.37
C LEU A 207 -7.84 -8.22 3.16
N ARG A 208 -6.72 -8.58 3.81
CA ARG A 208 -5.83 -7.66 4.54
C ARG A 208 -4.38 -7.78 4.08
N PHE A 209 -3.55 -6.84 4.49
CA PHE A 209 -2.16 -6.72 4.00
C PHE A 209 -1.13 -6.86 5.12
N ASN A 210 -0.03 -7.54 4.82
CA ASN A 210 1.16 -7.63 5.68
C ASN A 210 0.81 -7.91 7.14
N GLY A 211 1.38 -7.18 8.10
CA GLY A 211 1.11 -7.31 9.53
C GLY A 211 -0.04 -6.46 10.06
N ALA A 212 -0.97 -6.01 9.21
CA ALA A 212 -2.10 -5.18 9.65
C ALA A 212 -3.02 -5.96 10.61
N PRO A 213 -3.12 -5.56 11.90
CA PRO A 213 -3.81 -6.31 12.93
C PRO A 213 -5.30 -5.98 12.98
N THR A 214 -6.12 -6.91 13.46
CA THR A 214 -7.53 -6.65 13.83
C THR A 214 -7.69 -6.38 15.32
N LYS A 215 -6.93 -7.09 16.15
CA LYS A 215 -6.98 -6.98 17.61
C LYS A 215 -6.65 -5.55 18.07
N GLY A 216 -7.58 -4.95 18.80
CA GLY A 216 -7.49 -3.57 19.28
C GLY A 216 -8.08 -2.53 18.31
N PHE A 217 -8.48 -2.95 17.10
CA PHE A 217 -8.98 -2.08 16.04
C PHE A 217 -10.33 -2.54 15.47
N GLN A 218 -10.96 -3.56 16.05
CA GLN A 218 -12.12 -4.24 15.45
C GLN A 218 -13.29 -3.30 15.15
N VAL A 219 -13.48 -2.25 15.94
CA VAL A 219 -14.52 -1.24 15.71
C VAL A 219 -14.35 -0.56 14.34
N ASP A 220 -13.11 -0.30 13.95
CA ASP A 220 -12.78 0.40 12.71
C ASP A 220 -12.53 -0.56 11.54
N VAL A 221 -11.86 -1.68 11.80
CA VAL A 221 -11.34 -2.54 10.73
C VAL A 221 -12.01 -3.91 10.67
N GLY A 222 -12.87 -4.26 11.61
CA GLY A 222 -13.50 -5.59 11.72
C GLY A 222 -12.55 -6.64 12.30
N ASP A 223 -13.07 -7.84 12.55
CA ASP A 223 -12.31 -8.99 13.07
C ASP A 223 -12.02 -10.07 12.02
N LYS A 224 -12.84 -10.14 10.95
CA LYS A 224 -12.71 -11.16 9.92
C LYS A 224 -11.44 -10.96 9.08
N THR A 225 -10.71 -12.05 8.84
CA THR A 225 -9.61 -12.12 7.87
C THR A 225 -9.71 -13.45 7.12
N THR A 226 -10.05 -13.40 5.84
CA THR A 226 -10.14 -14.58 4.98
C THR A 226 -8.86 -14.79 4.19
N ILE A 227 -8.31 -13.70 3.65
CA ILE A 227 -7.06 -13.70 2.87
C ILE A 227 -6.11 -12.65 3.45
N ARG A 228 -4.84 -12.99 3.55
CA ARG A 228 -3.77 -12.05 3.88
C ARG A 228 -2.71 -12.04 2.79
N LEU A 229 -2.59 -10.92 2.09
CA LEU A 229 -1.53 -10.71 1.10
C LEU A 229 -0.30 -10.12 1.80
N VAL A 230 0.83 -10.81 1.74
CA VAL A 230 2.09 -10.41 2.37
C VAL A 230 3.18 -10.26 1.33
N ASN A 231 4.03 -9.24 1.48
CA ASN A 231 5.23 -9.11 0.67
C ASN A 231 6.37 -10.00 1.20
N SER A 232 7.35 -10.28 0.35
CA SER A 232 8.53 -11.08 0.66
C SER A 232 9.44 -10.45 1.70
N GLN A 233 9.52 -9.12 1.75
CA GLN A 233 10.29 -8.40 2.76
C GLN A 233 9.82 -8.76 4.18
N LEU A 234 8.51 -8.75 4.44
CA LEU A 234 7.95 -9.04 5.75
C LEU A 234 8.40 -10.41 6.26
N ILE A 235 8.27 -11.45 5.43
CA ILE A 235 8.56 -12.81 5.88
C ILE A 235 10.06 -13.09 5.95
N THR A 236 10.88 -12.31 5.26
CA THR A 236 12.35 -12.47 5.25
C THR A 236 13.00 -11.68 6.38
N VAL A 237 12.59 -10.42 6.59
CA VAL A 237 13.20 -9.50 7.56
C VAL A 237 12.59 -9.68 8.95
N GLU A 238 11.27 -9.87 9.03
CA GLU A 238 10.52 -10.04 10.28
C GLU A 238 10.14 -11.51 10.53
N GLU A 239 10.89 -12.49 10.01
CA GLU A 239 10.57 -13.92 10.05
C GLU A 239 10.13 -14.40 11.45
N LYS A 240 10.90 -14.05 12.49
CA LYS A 240 10.59 -14.46 13.87
C LYS A 240 9.22 -13.98 14.32
N LYS A 241 8.85 -12.76 13.98
CA LYS A 241 7.57 -12.16 14.31
C LYS A 241 6.47 -12.76 13.44
N PHE A 242 6.70 -12.90 12.14
CA PHE A 242 5.76 -13.53 11.22
C PHE A 242 5.37 -14.96 11.65
N VAL A 243 6.34 -15.74 12.09
CA VAL A 243 6.13 -17.13 12.54
C VAL A 243 5.48 -17.24 13.92
N SER A 244 5.72 -16.28 14.82
CA SER A 244 5.22 -16.35 16.20
C SER A 244 3.90 -15.63 16.44
N ASP A 245 3.59 -14.65 15.60
CA ASP A 245 2.38 -13.84 15.75
C ASP A 245 1.15 -14.62 15.24
N VAL A 246 0.21 -14.83 16.16
CA VAL A 246 -1.00 -15.62 15.94
C VAL A 246 -1.88 -15.07 14.82
N GLN A 247 -1.77 -13.79 14.46
CA GLN A 247 -2.58 -13.21 13.39
C GLN A 247 -2.29 -13.82 12.01
N PHE A 248 -1.12 -14.42 11.82
CA PHE A 248 -0.77 -15.09 10.56
C PHE A 248 -1.31 -16.52 10.50
N ASN A 249 -1.70 -17.13 11.62
CA ASN A 249 -2.08 -18.55 11.70
C ASN A 249 -3.48 -18.89 11.13
N PHE A 250 -4.21 -17.89 10.63
CA PHE A 250 -5.60 -18.03 10.19
C PHE A 250 -5.79 -17.53 8.75
N GLY A 251 -6.80 -18.08 8.08
CA GLY A 251 -7.11 -17.74 6.69
C GLY A 251 -6.05 -18.23 5.70
N ILE A 252 -6.20 -17.77 4.46
CA ILE A 252 -5.27 -18.05 3.37
C ILE A 252 -4.19 -16.97 3.34
N ILE A 253 -2.92 -17.36 3.27
CA ILE A 253 -1.84 -16.41 3.02
C ILE A 253 -1.45 -16.46 1.55
N ILE A 254 -1.23 -15.30 0.94
CA ILE A 254 -0.64 -15.16 -0.38
C ILE A 254 0.62 -14.33 -0.24
N LEU A 255 1.76 -14.89 -0.64
CA LEU A 255 3.04 -14.21 -0.69
C LEU A 255 3.27 -13.62 -2.08
N TRP A 256 3.86 -12.43 -2.19
CA TRP A 256 4.38 -11.92 -3.45
C TRP A 256 5.76 -11.29 -3.29
N ASP A 257 6.55 -11.32 -4.36
CA ASP A 257 7.91 -10.77 -4.41
C ASP A 257 8.13 -10.02 -5.74
N PRO A 258 8.73 -8.82 -5.73
CA PRO A 258 9.15 -8.15 -6.94
C PRO A 258 10.13 -8.99 -7.75
N ALA A 259 9.84 -9.21 -9.03
CA ALA A 259 10.78 -9.82 -9.97
C ALA A 259 11.35 -8.76 -10.92
N PRO A 260 12.50 -9.01 -11.56
CA PRO A 260 12.91 -8.20 -12.70
C PRO A 260 11.79 -8.16 -13.77
N TYR A 261 11.70 -7.05 -14.50
CA TYR A 261 10.62 -6.82 -15.47
C TYR A 261 10.58 -7.93 -16.53
N HIS A 262 9.41 -8.55 -16.68
CA HIS A 262 9.15 -9.69 -17.59
C HIS A 262 10.08 -10.91 -17.43
N ALA A 263 10.74 -11.05 -16.28
CA ALA A 263 11.55 -12.23 -15.99
C ALA A 263 10.71 -13.53 -15.99
N SER A 264 11.33 -14.61 -16.42
CA SER A 264 10.80 -15.97 -16.23
C SER A 264 10.78 -16.36 -14.74
N ILE A 265 9.99 -17.38 -14.40
CA ILE A 265 9.97 -17.95 -13.04
C ILE A 265 11.37 -18.41 -12.63
N TYR A 266 12.13 -18.99 -13.56
CA TYR A 266 13.49 -19.44 -13.33
C TYR A 266 14.44 -18.28 -12.98
N GLU A 267 14.45 -17.21 -13.78
CA GLU A 267 15.30 -16.04 -13.53
C GLU A 267 14.95 -15.35 -12.20
N TRP A 268 13.66 -15.22 -11.89
CA TRP A 268 13.19 -14.71 -10.61
C TRP A 268 13.61 -15.62 -9.44
N PHE A 269 13.47 -16.94 -9.59
CA PHE A 269 13.88 -17.89 -8.55
C PHE A 269 15.37 -17.79 -8.20
N GLN A 270 16.23 -17.55 -9.20
CA GLN A 270 17.67 -17.36 -8.98
C GLN A 270 17.99 -16.07 -8.22
N LYS A 271 17.20 -15.02 -8.43
CA LYS A 271 17.44 -13.70 -7.85
C LYS A 271 16.12 -13.01 -7.46
N PRO A 272 15.45 -13.49 -6.40
CA PRO A 272 14.28 -12.81 -5.86
C PRO A 272 14.70 -11.49 -5.22
N ASP A 273 13.77 -10.56 -5.02
CA ASP A 273 14.10 -9.28 -4.37
C ASP A 273 14.45 -9.49 -2.88
N TYR A 274 13.73 -10.41 -2.23
CA TYR A 274 14.08 -10.94 -0.91
C TYR A 274 14.21 -12.46 -0.96
N HIS A 275 15.23 -13.03 -0.30
CA HIS A 275 15.45 -14.48 -0.24
C HIS A 275 14.49 -15.19 0.72
N PHE A 276 13.20 -15.18 0.38
CA PHE A 276 12.12 -15.59 1.27
C PHE A 276 11.87 -17.10 1.33
N PHE A 277 12.47 -17.90 0.43
CA PHE A 277 12.14 -19.31 0.23
C PHE A 277 12.30 -20.16 1.50
N GLU A 278 13.37 -19.93 2.27
CA GLU A 278 13.60 -20.68 3.50
C GLU A 278 12.61 -20.27 4.61
N SER A 279 12.29 -18.99 4.72
CA SER A 279 11.27 -18.51 5.66
C SER A 279 9.87 -19.02 5.32
N TYR A 280 9.55 -19.11 4.02
CA TYR A 280 8.33 -19.75 3.53
C TYR A 280 8.29 -21.23 3.95
N LYS A 281 9.34 -22.01 3.66
CA LYS A 281 9.43 -23.43 4.07
C LYS A 281 9.34 -23.57 5.60
N HIS A 282 9.98 -22.68 6.36
CA HIS A 282 9.97 -22.68 7.81
C HIS A 282 8.56 -22.47 8.39
N TYR A 283 7.79 -21.56 7.80
CA TYR A 283 6.38 -21.36 8.16
C TYR A 283 5.53 -22.57 7.79
N ARG A 284 5.67 -23.09 6.57
CA ARG A 284 4.92 -24.28 6.09
C ARG A 284 5.13 -25.52 6.95
N LYS A 285 6.34 -25.72 7.51
CA LYS A 285 6.62 -26.81 8.46
C LYS A 285 5.79 -26.70 9.75
N ARG A 286 5.55 -25.48 10.24
CA ARG A 286 4.75 -25.25 11.46
C ARG A 286 3.25 -25.24 11.21
N HIS A 287 2.83 -24.78 10.04
CA HIS A 287 1.42 -24.61 9.67
C HIS A 287 1.06 -25.42 8.42
N PRO A 288 1.28 -26.75 8.39
CA PRO A 288 1.18 -27.55 7.16
C PRO A 288 -0.22 -27.55 6.54
N LYS A 289 -1.26 -27.39 7.37
CA LYS A 289 -2.66 -27.39 6.96
C LYS A 289 -3.18 -26.03 6.48
N GLN A 290 -2.50 -24.93 6.80
CA GLN A 290 -2.95 -23.61 6.39
C GLN A 290 -2.58 -23.37 4.92
N PRO A 291 -3.49 -22.95 4.03
CA PRO A 291 -3.13 -22.61 2.66
C PRO A 291 -2.22 -21.39 2.63
N PHE A 292 -1.04 -21.54 2.03
CA PHE A 292 -0.06 -20.46 1.88
C PHE A 292 0.55 -20.50 0.47
N TYR A 293 0.07 -19.62 -0.39
CA TYR A 293 0.42 -19.56 -1.81
C TYR A 293 1.54 -18.55 -2.07
N ILE A 294 2.23 -18.73 -3.20
CA ILE A 294 3.17 -17.75 -3.75
C ILE A 294 2.58 -17.24 -5.06
N LEU A 295 2.36 -15.94 -5.18
CA LEU A 295 1.85 -15.29 -6.38
C LEU A 295 2.88 -15.39 -7.50
N ASN A 296 2.43 -15.69 -8.72
CA ASN A 296 3.32 -15.71 -9.86
C ASN A 296 3.88 -14.29 -10.14
N PRO A 297 5.20 -14.12 -10.30
CA PRO A 297 5.82 -12.81 -10.45
C PRO A 297 5.42 -12.05 -11.72
N LYS A 298 4.79 -12.70 -12.71
CA LYS A 298 4.32 -12.04 -13.93
C LYS A 298 3.13 -11.13 -13.68
N MET A 299 2.26 -11.48 -12.74
CA MET A 299 1.00 -10.77 -12.49
C MET A 299 1.23 -9.29 -12.17
N GLN A 300 2.23 -8.98 -11.35
CA GLN A 300 2.54 -7.59 -10.97
C GLN A 300 2.95 -6.72 -12.17
N TRP A 301 3.67 -7.30 -13.14
CA TRP A 301 4.14 -6.57 -14.32
C TRP A 301 3.07 -6.48 -15.40
N GLN A 302 2.20 -7.48 -15.54
CA GLN A 302 1.00 -7.37 -16.38
C GLN A 302 0.09 -6.25 -15.90
N LEU A 303 -0.09 -6.13 -14.57
CA LEU A 303 -0.85 -5.04 -13.98
C LEU A 303 -0.14 -3.69 -14.13
N TRP A 304 1.18 -3.66 -13.95
CA TRP A 304 1.99 -2.46 -14.19
C TRP A 304 1.87 -1.97 -15.64
N ASP A 305 1.89 -2.87 -16.62
CA ASP A 305 1.75 -2.53 -18.04
C ASP A 305 0.41 -1.85 -18.31
N ILE A 306 -0.68 -2.32 -17.68
CA ILE A 306 -2.01 -1.69 -17.77
C ILE A 306 -2.00 -0.31 -17.11
N LEU A 307 -1.35 -0.14 -15.96
CA LEU A 307 -1.23 1.17 -15.30
C LEU A 307 -0.45 2.14 -16.18
N GLN A 308 0.70 1.72 -16.74
CA GLN A 308 1.52 2.56 -17.60
C GLN A 308 0.81 2.92 -18.91
N GLU A 309 0.09 1.97 -19.51
CA GLU A 309 -0.71 2.17 -20.73
C GLU A 309 -1.79 3.25 -20.55
N ASN A 310 -2.35 3.35 -19.34
CA ASN A 310 -3.48 4.23 -19.01
C ASN A 310 -3.10 5.42 -18.11
N SER A 311 -1.81 5.70 -17.93
CA SER A 311 -1.32 6.85 -17.18
C SER A 311 -0.89 7.99 -18.10
N PRO A 312 -1.09 9.25 -17.71
CA PRO A 312 -0.74 10.41 -18.55
C PRO A 312 0.77 10.64 -18.68
N GLU A 313 1.58 9.91 -17.92
CA GLU A 313 3.03 10.06 -17.84
C GLU A 313 3.72 8.75 -17.44
N ASP A 314 5.05 8.74 -17.46
CA ASP A 314 5.83 7.58 -17.01
C ASP A 314 5.65 7.36 -15.51
N ILE A 315 5.24 6.16 -15.12
CA ILE A 315 5.04 5.80 -13.71
C ILE A 315 6.32 5.21 -13.12
N GLN A 316 6.41 5.12 -11.80
CA GLN A 316 7.55 4.50 -11.13
C GLN A 316 7.78 3.08 -11.69
N PRO A 317 9.02 2.73 -12.11
CA PRO A 317 9.35 1.42 -12.71
C PRO A 317 9.51 0.34 -11.63
N ASN A 318 8.53 0.30 -10.74
CA ASN A 318 8.43 -0.52 -9.54
C ASN A 318 7.05 -1.20 -9.58
N PRO A 319 6.89 -2.41 -9.01
CA PRO A 319 5.62 -3.12 -9.09
C PRO A 319 4.49 -2.34 -8.39
N PRO A 320 3.22 -2.60 -8.77
CA PRO A 320 2.06 -2.04 -8.07
C PRO A 320 2.09 -2.38 -6.57
N SER A 321 1.46 -1.55 -5.75
CA SER A 321 1.35 -1.77 -4.31
C SER A 321 0.63 -3.08 -4.00
N SER A 322 0.88 -3.65 -2.81
CA SER A 322 0.09 -4.79 -2.33
C SER A 322 -1.41 -4.48 -2.34
N GLY A 323 -1.79 -3.22 -2.06
CA GLY A 323 -3.16 -2.74 -2.16
C GLY A 323 -3.76 -2.99 -3.55
N MET A 324 -3.10 -2.51 -4.60
CA MET A 324 -3.57 -2.70 -5.97
C MET A 324 -3.58 -4.17 -6.41
N LEU A 325 -2.54 -4.93 -6.06
CA LEU A 325 -2.49 -6.38 -6.33
C LEU A 325 -3.67 -7.10 -5.65
N GLY A 326 -3.95 -6.77 -4.40
CA GLY A 326 -5.06 -7.33 -3.62
C GLY A 326 -6.42 -6.95 -4.17
N ILE A 327 -6.62 -5.71 -4.60
CA ILE A 327 -7.87 -5.26 -5.24
C ILE A 327 -8.15 -6.10 -6.48
N VAL A 328 -7.19 -6.17 -7.40
CA VAL A 328 -7.34 -6.85 -8.69
C VAL A 328 -7.49 -8.36 -8.47
N LEU A 329 -6.80 -8.92 -7.47
CA LEU A 329 -6.97 -10.31 -7.04
C LEU A 329 -8.39 -10.59 -6.51
N MET A 330 -8.94 -9.72 -5.67
CA MET A 330 -10.32 -9.90 -5.16
C MET A 330 -11.36 -9.70 -6.26
N MET A 331 -11.11 -8.83 -7.25
CA MET A 331 -12.01 -8.70 -8.41
C MET A 331 -12.03 -9.99 -9.25
N HIS A 332 -10.97 -10.79 -9.26
CA HIS A 332 -10.97 -12.09 -9.93
C HIS A 332 -11.89 -13.11 -9.24
N PHE A 333 -11.85 -13.18 -7.91
CA PHE A 333 -12.58 -14.20 -7.13
C PHE A 333 -14.02 -13.79 -6.78
N CYS A 334 -14.28 -12.50 -6.59
CA CYS A 334 -15.55 -12.00 -6.09
C CYS A 334 -16.43 -11.44 -7.20
N ASP A 335 -17.73 -11.36 -6.92
CA ASP A 335 -18.72 -10.76 -7.81
C ASP A 335 -18.78 -9.23 -7.64
N GLU A 336 -18.49 -8.73 -6.42
CA GLU A 336 -18.36 -7.32 -6.04
C GLU A 336 -17.24 -7.17 -5.01
N VAL A 337 -16.43 -6.12 -5.13
CA VAL A 337 -15.36 -5.79 -4.19
C VAL A 337 -15.56 -4.38 -3.64
N ASN A 338 -15.76 -4.27 -2.33
CA ASN A 338 -15.73 -3.01 -1.60
C ASN A 338 -14.31 -2.77 -1.07
N VAL A 339 -13.70 -1.65 -1.43
CA VAL A 339 -12.34 -1.31 -1.00
C VAL A 339 -12.41 -0.12 -0.05
N TYR A 340 -11.81 -0.27 1.13
CA TYR A 340 -11.89 0.71 2.22
C TYR A 340 -10.56 1.42 2.42
N GLU A 341 -10.59 2.76 2.44
CA GLU A 341 -9.47 3.67 2.70
C GLU A 341 -8.25 3.46 1.77
N PHE A 342 -8.50 2.93 0.56
CA PHE A 342 -7.54 2.99 -0.54
C PHE A 342 -7.65 4.36 -1.23
N LEU A 343 -8.86 4.75 -1.61
CA LEU A 343 -9.17 6.16 -1.85
C LEU A 343 -9.47 6.81 -0.49
N PRO A 344 -8.76 7.90 -0.15
CA PRO A 344 -8.90 8.50 1.16
C PRO A 344 -10.28 9.15 1.32
N SER A 345 -10.86 8.98 2.50
CA SER A 345 -12.07 9.70 2.92
C SER A 345 -11.75 11.11 3.41
N LYS A 346 -12.75 11.79 3.98
CA LYS A 346 -12.57 13.04 4.76
C LYS A 346 -11.62 12.90 5.96
N ARG A 347 -11.27 11.66 6.35
CA ARG A 347 -10.27 11.35 7.39
C ARG A 347 -8.85 11.23 6.84
N GLN A 348 -8.59 11.68 5.61
CA GLN A 348 -7.25 11.71 5.04
C GLN A 348 -6.23 12.28 6.04
N THR A 349 -5.14 11.57 6.24
CA THR A 349 -4.11 11.88 7.23
C THR A 349 -2.74 11.43 6.72
N ASP A 350 -1.69 12.01 7.29
CA ASP A 350 -0.31 11.58 7.05
C ASP A 350 0.07 10.37 7.91
N ILE A 351 -0.77 9.94 8.86
CA ILE A 351 -0.55 8.69 9.59
C ILE A 351 -0.54 7.54 8.58
N CYS A 352 0.63 6.92 8.41
CA CYS A 352 0.86 5.93 7.36
C CYS A 352 0.00 4.68 7.57
N HIS A 353 -0.02 4.14 8.79
CA HIS A 353 -0.80 2.95 9.13
C HIS A 353 -1.65 3.13 10.38
N TYR A 354 -2.84 2.52 10.39
CA TYR A 354 -3.76 2.63 11.54
C TYR A 354 -3.23 1.98 12.82
N TYR A 355 -2.24 1.11 12.73
CA TYR A 355 -1.61 0.44 13.86
C TYR A 355 -0.24 1.03 14.23
N GLN A 356 0.09 2.21 13.67
CA GLN A 356 1.34 2.92 13.91
C GLN A 356 1.06 4.41 14.17
N ASN A 357 2.11 5.14 14.55
CA ASN A 357 2.09 6.59 14.75
C ASN A 357 3.03 7.33 13.77
N THR A 358 3.63 6.60 12.83
CA THR A 358 4.53 7.18 11.81
C THR A 358 3.74 8.07 10.85
N LEU A 359 4.23 9.28 10.64
CA LEU A 359 3.70 10.23 9.67
C LEU A 359 4.52 10.15 8.37
N ASP A 360 3.87 9.78 7.27
CA ASP A 360 4.45 9.78 5.94
C ASP A 360 3.37 9.87 4.86
N GLU A 361 3.28 11.03 4.19
CA GLU A 361 2.38 11.24 3.06
C GLU A 361 2.62 10.25 1.91
N ALA A 362 3.84 9.68 1.80
CA ALA A 362 4.18 8.68 0.79
C ALA A 362 3.32 7.42 0.88
N CYS A 363 2.83 7.05 2.06
CA CYS A 363 1.96 5.88 2.23
C CYS A 363 0.58 6.07 1.59
N THR A 364 0.15 7.33 1.44
CA THR A 364 -1.12 7.70 0.81
C THR A 364 -0.92 8.08 -0.65
N LEU A 365 0.14 8.80 -1.00
CA LEU A 365 0.32 9.38 -2.34
C LEU A 365 1.28 8.57 -3.23
N GLY A 366 2.06 7.66 -2.65
CA GLY A 366 3.04 6.84 -3.34
C GLY A 366 4.44 7.46 -3.37
N ALA A 367 5.44 6.64 -3.06
CA ALA A 367 6.85 6.91 -3.30
C ALA A 367 7.44 5.82 -4.19
N TYR A 368 7.71 4.64 -3.62
CA TYR A 368 8.23 3.47 -4.33
C TYR A 368 7.22 2.91 -5.34
N HIS A 369 5.96 2.73 -4.95
CA HIS A 369 4.90 2.21 -5.83
C HIS A 369 4.26 3.32 -6.66
N PRO A 370 3.70 3.02 -7.85
CA PRO A 370 2.92 3.97 -8.64
C PRO A 370 1.52 4.23 -8.05
N GLN A 371 1.43 4.40 -6.73
CA GLN A 371 0.18 4.40 -5.97
C GLN A 371 -0.79 5.53 -6.35
N LEU A 372 -0.28 6.69 -6.76
CA LEU A 372 -1.10 7.77 -7.32
C LEU A 372 -1.92 7.29 -8.52
N PHE A 373 -1.27 6.56 -9.44
CA PHE A 373 -1.88 6.08 -10.68
C PHE A 373 -2.79 4.86 -10.42
N GLU A 374 -2.46 4.04 -9.43
CA GLU A 374 -3.34 2.98 -8.92
C GLU A 374 -4.67 3.58 -8.41
N LYS A 375 -4.61 4.66 -7.63
CA LYS A 375 -5.80 5.37 -7.12
C LYS A 375 -6.60 6.01 -8.24
N ASN A 376 -5.95 6.53 -9.28
CA ASN A 376 -6.65 7.00 -10.48
C ASN A 376 -7.47 5.89 -11.13
N MET A 377 -6.87 4.72 -11.33
CA MET A 377 -7.55 3.55 -11.90
C MET A 377 -8.71 3.09 -11.02
N VAL A 378 -8.51 2.98 -9.70
CA VAL A 378 -9.57 2.60 -8.76
C VAL A 378 -10.71 3.61 -8.76
N LYS A 379 -10.42 4.92 -8.79
CA LYS A 379 -11.44 5.96 -8.90
C LYS A 379 -12.19 5.91 -10.24
N HIS A 380 -11.48 5.60 -11.32
CA HIS A 380 -12.06 5.48 -12.65
C HIS A 380 -13.03 4.29 -12.75
N LEU A 381 -12.72 3.17 -12.09
CA LEU A 381 -13.51 1.94 -12.09
C LEU A 381 -14.62 1.91 -11.01
N ASN A 382 -14.69 2.89 -10.13
CA ASN A 382 -15.64 2.94 -9.03
C ASN A 382 -17.10 3.05 -9.53
N GLN A 383 -17.96 2.15 -9.06
CA GLN A 383 -19.41 2.16 -9.27
C GLN A 383 -20.20 2.79 -8.10
N GLY A 384 -19.53 3.06 -6.97
CA GLY A 384 -20.12 3.75 -5.82
C GLY A 384 -20.16 5.28 -6.00
N THR A 385 -20.74 5.98 -5.02
CA THR A 385 -20.91 7.44 -5.07
C THR A 385 -19.69 8.22 -4.56
N ASP A 386 -19.62 9.51 -4.85
CA ASP A 386 -18.59 10.39 -4.26
C ASP A 386 -18.82 10.59 -2.75
N GLU A 387 -20.07 10.54 -2.31
CA GLU A 387 -20.46 10.55 -0.90
C GLU A 387 -19.92 9.34 -0.15
N ASP A 388 -19.91 8.16 -0.77
CA ASP A 388 -19.35 6.93 -0.18
C ASP A 388 -17.84 7.06 0.02
N VAL A 389 -17.15 7.59 -0.99
CA VAL A 389 -15.71 7.85 -0.89
C VAL A 389 -15.43 8.89 0.20
N TYR A 390 -16.16 10.01 0.19
CA TYR A 390 -15.92 11.09 1.14
C TYR A 390 -16.21 10.69 2.60
N ASN A 391 -17.31 9.98 2.86
CA ASN A 391 -17.70 9.64 4.23
C ASN A 391 -17.04 8.37 4.76
N TYR A 392 -16.85 7.37 3.90
CA TYR A 392 -16.46 6.02 4.31
C TYR A 392 -15.13 5.57 3.71
N GLY A 393 -14.54 6.34 2.78
CA GLY A 393 -13.34 5.91 2.05
C GLY A 393 -13.62 4.65 1.24
N LYS A 394 -14.89 4.43 0.88
CA LYS A 394 -15.38 3.21 0.26
C LYS A 394 -15.52 3.41 -1.24
N VAL A 395 -14.98 2.47 -2.01
CA VAL A 395 -15.28 2.31 -3.43
C VAL A 395 -15.86 0.92 -3.69
N THR A 396 -16.73 0.81 -4.68
CA THR A 396 -17.33 -0.45 -5.11
C THR A 396 -16.85 -0.76 -6.52
N LEU A 397 -16.21 -1.91 -6.68
CA LEU A 397 -15.66 -2.39 -7.95
C LEU A 397 -16.35 -3.69 -8.37
N PRO A 398 -16.67 -3.89 -9.66
CA PRO A 398 -17.28 -5.12 -10.13
C PRO A 398 -16.24 -6.25 -10.19
N GLY A 399 -16.70 -7.48 -9.99
CA GLY A 399 -15.90 -8.67 -10.28
C GLY A 399 -15.57 -8.81 -11.77
N LEU A 400 -14.35 -9.24 -12.11
CA LEU A 400 -13.89 -9.42 -13.49
C LEU A 400 -14.68 -10.50 -14.24
N ARG A 401 -15.29 -11.48 -13.53
CA ARG A 401 -16.15 -12.49 -14.16
C ARG A 401 -17.43 -11.92 -14.77
N ARG A 402 -17.83 -10.72 -14.34
CA ARG A 402 -19.02 -10.02 -14.86
C ARG A 402 -18.68 -8.97 -15.93
N ALA A 403 -17.39 -8.76 -16.22
CA ALA A 403 -16.99 -7.84 -17.28
C ALA A 403 -17.47 -8.36 -18.65
N GLN A 404 -18.16 -7.51 -19.40
CA GLN A 404 -18.66 -7.83 -20.75
C GLN A 404 -17.62 -7.38 -21.78
N CYS A 405 -17.01 -8.37 -22.42
CA CYS A 405 -15.89 -8.26 -23.34
C CYS A 405 -16.05 -9.24 -24.51
#